data_AF-A2F506-F1
#
_entry.id   AF-A2F506-F1
#
_cell.length_a   1.000
_cell.length_b   1.000
_cell.length_c   1.000
_cell.angle_alpha   90.00
_cell.angle_beta   90.00
_cell.angle_gamma   90.00
#
_symmetry.space_group_name_H-M   'P 1'
#
loop_
_entity.id
_entity.type
_entity.pdbx_description
1 polymer ?
#
loop_
_entity_poly.entity_id
_entity_poly.type
_entity_poly.pdbx_seq_one_letter_code
_entity_poly.pdbx_strand_id
1 'polypeptide(L)' 'MSDQDIHPDKYSEFRSSYKYYIDPFNALYRIKTDKEEELNSIYKMIKTELIDSKKLLPTNIIRDILRMGTH' A
#
# COMPACT_ATOMS: atom_id res chain seq x y z
N MET A 1 -25.22 -1.54 24.64
CA MET A 1 -24.59 -2.34 23.57
C MET A 1 -24.64 -1.50 22.31
N SER A 2 -23.50 -0.97 21.87
CA SER A 2 -23.43 -0.16 20.65
C SER A 2 -22.99 -1.09 19.54
N ASP A 3 -23.95 -1.64 18.80
CA ASP A 3 -23.70 -2.18 17.46
C ASP A 3 -23.24 -1.01 16.59
N GLN A 4 -21.93 -0.78 16.58
CA GLN A 4 -21.30 -0.03 15.51
C GLN A 4 -21.38 -0.91 14.28
N ASP A 5 -22.46 -0.74 13.54
CA ASP A 5 -22.63 -1.21 12.17
C ASP A 5 -21.57 -0.49 11.31
N ILE A 6 -20.33 -0.97 11.41
CA ILE A 6 -19.25 -0.59 10.50
C ILE A 6 -19.66 -1.24 9.19
N HIS A 7 -20.49 -0.52 8.42
CA HIS A 7 -20.95 -0.94 7.11
C HIS A 7 -19.71 -1.41 6.32
N PRO A 8 -19.58 -2.72 6.02
CA PRO A 8 -18.41 -3.25 5.33
C PRO A 8 -18.21 -2.60 3.96
N ASP A 9 -19.27 -2.02 3.41
CA ASP A 9 -19.28 -1.24 2.16
C ASP A 9 -18.26 -0.10 2.12
N LYS A 10 -18.22 0.80 3.12
CA LYS A 10 -17.36 1.99 3.05
C LYS A 10 -15.87 1.65 3.14
N TYR A 11 -15.52 0.70 4.02
CA TYR A 11 -14.14 0.23 4.12
C TYR A 11 -13.73 -0.57 2.89
N SER A 12 -14.62 -1.40 2.34
CA SER A 12 -14.37 -2.18 1.12
C SER A 12 -14.20 -1.28 -0.10
N GLU A 13 -15.02 -0.24 -0.26
CA GLU A 13 -14.87 0.78 -1.30
C GLU A 13 -13.53 1.48 -1.19
N PHE A 14 -13.22 2.02 0.00
CA PHE A 14 -11.96 2.72 0.25
C PHE A 14 -10.76 1.81 -0.02
N ARG A 15 -10.78 0.58 0.50
CA ARG A 15 -9.72 -0.41 0.27
C ARG A 15 -9.58 -0.73 -1.22
N SER A 16 -10.68 -0.80 -1.96
CA SER A 16 -10.65 -1.07 -3.40
C SER A 16 -10.04 0.10 -4.18
N SER A 17 -10.38 1.35 -3.83
CA SER A 17 -9.78 2.55 -4.43
C SER A 17 -8.27 2.65 -4.18
N TYR A 18 -7.82 2.23 -3.00
CA TYR A 18 -6.41 2.26 -2.61
C TYR A 18 -5.71 0.89 -2.71
N LYS A 19 -6.32 -0.10 -3.38
CA LYS A 19 -5.82 -1.49 -3.46
C LYS A 19 -4.39 -1.55 -3.99
N TYR A 20 -4.11 -0.76 -5.03
CA TYR A 20 -2.79 -0.67 -5.66
C TYR A 20 -1.71 -0.12 -4.72
N TYR A 21 -2.09 0.56 -3.63
CA TYR A 21 -1.18 0.99 -2.56
C TYR A 21 -1.15 -0.06 -1.45
N ILE A 22 -2.29 -0.56 -1.01
CA ILE A 22 -2.37 -1.43 0.17
C ILE A 22 -1.72 -2.80 -0.09
N ASP A 23 -1.92 -3.37 -1.28
CA ASP A 23 -1.46 -4.72 -1.58
C ASP A 23 0.09 -4.84 -1.64
N PRO A 24 0.84 -3.94 -2.33
CA PRO A 24 2.30 -3.99 -2.30
C PRO A 24 2.89 -3.76 -0.90
N PHE A 25 2.34 -2.84 -0.11
CA PHE A 25 2.85 -2.56 1.25
C PHE A 25 2.54 -3.71 2.22
N ASN A 26 1.37 -4.34 2.11
CA ASN A 26 1.06 -5.56 2.85
C ASN A 26 1.98 -6.72 2.45
N ALA A 27 2.32 -6.84 1.16
CA ALA A 27 3.24 -7.84 0.69
C ALA A 27 4.66 -7.60 1.25
N LEU A 28 5.15 -6.35 1.24
CA LEU A 28 6.41 -5.96 1.88
C LEU A 28 6.43 -6.27 3.38
N TYR A 29 5.36 -5.94 4.10
CA TYR A 29 5.27 -6.17 5.55
C TYR A 29 5.21 -7.65 5.92
N ARG A 30 4.62 -8.49 5.05
CA ARG A 30 4.53 -9.94 5.25
C ARG A 30 5.81 -10.70 4.83
N ILE A 31 6.76 -10.04 4.16
CA ILE A 31 8.06 -10.64 3.90
C ILE A 31 8.82 -10.76 5.23
N LYS A 32 8.87 -12.00 5.74
CA LYS A 32 9.86 -12.48 6.72
C LYS A 32 10.90 -13.37 6.02
N THR A 33 11.20 -13.07 4.75
CA THR A 33 11.87 -14.00 3.83
C THR A 33 13.04 -13.30 3.16
N ASP A 34 14.22 -13.91 3.23
CA ASP A 34 15.43 -13.47 2.52
C ASP A 34 15.44 -13.96 1.06
N LYS A 35 14.29 -14.38 0.52
CA LYS A 35 14.20 -14.90 -0.85
C LYS A 35 14.15 -13.74 -1.83
N GLU A 36 15.30 -13.50 -2.45
CA GLU A 36 15.51 -12.47 -3.47
C GLU A 36 14.45 -12.48 -4.58
N GLU A 37 13.92 -13.65 -4.98
CA GLU A 37 12.88 -13.76 -6.00
C GLU A 37 11.53 -13.16 -5.59
N GLU A 38 11.13 -13.33 -4.32
CA GLU A 38 9.90 -12.74 -3.77
C GLU A 38 10.06 -11.22 -3.64
N LEU A 39 11.23 -10.77 -3.17
CA LEU A 39 11.60 -9.36 -3.10
C LEU A 39 11.57 -8.70 -4.49
N ASN A 40 12.15 -9.36 -5.50
CA ASN A 40 12.18 -8.86 -6.88
C ASN A 40 10.79 -8.77 -7.51
N SER A 41 9.90 -9.71 -7.17
CA SER A 41 8.50 -9.70 -7.64
C SER A 41 7.71 -8.53 -7.06
N ILE A 42 7.87 -8.25 -5.76
CA ILE A 42 7.24 -7.09 -5.12
C ILE A 42 7.84 -5.78 -5.64
N TYR A 43 9.15 -5.71 -5.82
CA TYR A 43 9.82 -4.55 -6.41
C TYR A 43 9.24 -4.22 -7.81
N LYS A 44 9.08 -5.23 -8.67
CA LYS A 44 8.44 -5.05 -9.99
C LYS A 44 7.00 -4.59 -9.87
N MET A 45 6.23 -5.12 -8.92
CA MET A 45 4.84 -4.70 -8.72
C MET A 45 4.75 -3.23 -8.29
N ILE A 46 5.59 -2.80 -7.35
CA ILE A 46 5.70 -1.39 -6.90
C ILE A 46 6.13 -0.49 -8.07
N LYS A 47 7.16 -0.91 -8.82
CA LYS A 47 7.66 -0.14 -9.96
C LYS A 47 6.58 0.05 -11.02
N THR A 48 5.91 -1.01 -11.45
CA THR A 48 4.90 -0.94 -12.50
C THR A 48 3.63 -0.20 -12.04
N GLU A 49 3.11 -0.56 -10.86
CA GLU A 49 1.80 -0.07 -10.39
C GLU A 49 1.85 1.33 -9.78
N LEU A 50 2.98 1.75 -9.22
CA LEU A 50 3.08 3.05 -8.54
C LEU A 50 3.92 4.06 -9.34
N ILE A 51 5.09 3.63 -9.85
CA ILE A 51 6.06 4.54 -10.48
C ILE A 51 5.76 4.69 -11.98
N ASP A 52 5.67 3.58 -12.71
CA ASP A 52 5.50 3.59 -14.17
C ASP A 52 4.06 3.98 -14.57
N SER A 53 3.07 3.62 -13.75
CA SER A 53 1.68 4.04 -13.96
C SER A 53 1.44 5.54 -13.74
N LYS A 54 2.43 6.28 -13.21
CA LYS A 54 2.34 7.68 -12.75
C LYS A 54 1.17 7.96 -11.80
N LYS A 55 0.50 6.94 -11.26
CA LYS A 55 -0.58 7.09 -10.28
C LYS A 55 -0.07 7.79 -9.02
N LEU A 56 1.21 7.64 -8.69
CA LEU A 56 1.84 8.35 -7.60
C LEU A 56 3.30 8.69 -7.94
N LEU A 57 3.60 9.98 -8.08
CA LEU A 57 5.00 10.42 -8.14
C LEU A 57 5.70 9.93 -6.86
N PRO A 58 6.85 9.23 -6.95
CA PRO A 58 7.62 8.77 -5.78
C PRO A 58 7.86 9.87 -4.74
N THR A 59 7.98 11.10 -5.21
CA THR A 59 8.09 12.33 -4.41
C THR A 59 6.91 12.54 -3.46
N ASN A 60 5.69 12.19 -3.88
CA ASN A 60 4.48 12.30 -3.05
C ASN A 60 4.46 11.23 -1.95
N ILE A 61 4.87 9.99 -2.26
CA ILE A 61 5.00 8.91 -1.26
C ILE A 61 6.02 9.29 -0.20
N ILE A 62 7.21 9.73 -0.62
CA ILE A 62 8.30 10.11 0.29
C ILE A 62 7.85 11.28 1.18
N ARG A 63 7.16 12.28 0.62
CA ARG A 63 6.62 13.41 1.38
C ARG A 63 5.58 12.97 2.40
N ASP A 64 4.66 12.08 2.04
CA ASP A 64 3.62 11.60 2.95
C ASP A 64 4.22 10.75 4.08
N ILE A 65 5.19 9.88 3.78
CA ILE A 65 5.94 9.11 4.79
C ILE A 65 6.69 10.05 5.75
N LEU A 66 7.41 11.06 5.22
CA LEU A 66 8.15 12.02 6.03
C LEU A 66 7.23 12.87 6.92
N ARG A 67 6.04 13.23 6.42
CA ARG A 67 5.03 13.98 7.19
C ARG A 67 4.40 13.15 8.30
N MET A 68 4.30 11.83 8.15
CA MET A 68 3.77 10.93 9.19
C MET A 68 4.75 10.69 10.34
N GLY A 69 6.07 10.84 10.10
CA GLY A 69 7.12 10.61 11.12
C GLY A 69 7.40 11.79 12.05
N THR A 70 6.78 12.95 11.82
CA THR A 70 6.88 14.13 12.70
C THR A 70 5.64 14.23 13.60
N HIS A 71 5.66 13.51 14.72
CA HIS A 71 4.82 13.77 15.90
C HIS A 71 5.64 13.61 17.17
#